data_AF-A0A314ZT66-F1
#
_entry.id   AF-A0A314ZT66-F1
#
_cell.length_a   1.000
_cell.length_b   1.000
_cell.length_c   1.000
_cell.angle_alpha   90.00
_cell.angle_beta   90.00
_cell.angle_gamma   90.00
#
_symmetry.space_group_name_H-M   'P 1'
#
loop_
_entity.id
_entity.type
_entity.pdbx_description
1 polymer ?
#
loop_
_entity_poly.entity_id
_entity_poly.type
_entity_poly.pdbx_seq_one_letter_code
_entity_poly.pdbx_strand_id
1 'polypeptide(L)'
;MSQSGGELGSEEMGSSYEVAGHAKDVSLEELRDRLAEFAQVRGWDQYHSPRNLLLALVGEVGELSEIFQWKGEVARGLPNWTCDEKEHLEEELSDVLLYLIQLADVCGLDLGQAALSKIVKNARKYPVTNQTPNSTN
;
A
#
# COMPACT_ATOMS: atom_id res chain seq x y z
N MET A 1 12.42 -64.31 17.20
CA MET A 1 11.10 -63.97 16.63
C MET A 1 10.91 -62.48 16.90
N SER A 2 11.31 -61.57 16.01
CA SER A 2 10.67 -61.21 14.72
C SER A 2 9.26 -60.65 14.99
N GLN A 3 8.82 -59.46 14.59
CA GLN A 3 9.15 -58.52 13.51
C GLN A 3 8.75 -57.09 13.97
N SER A 4 9.52 -56.03 13.68
CA SER A 4 9.41 -55.09 12.54
C SER A 4 8.03 -54.44 12.36
N GLY A 5 7.99 -53.13 12.60
CA GLY A 5 6.95 -52.21 12.11
C GLY A 5 7.58 -50.82 12.04
N GLY A 6 8.07 -50.45 10.86
CA GLY A 6 8.63 -49.12 10.59
C GLY A 6 7.52 -48.10 10.40
N GLU A 7 7.64 -46.94 11.04
CA GLU A 7 6.83 -45.77 10.73
C GLU A 7 7.61 -44.86 9.77
N LEU A 8 6.89 -44.51 8.72
CA LEU A 8 7.29 -43.75 7.55
C LEU A 8 7.55 -42.29 7.92
N GLY A 9 8.60 -41.73 7.31
CA GLY A 9 8.81 -40.29 7.27
C GLY A 9 7.66 -39.60 6.54
N SER A 10 7.30 -38.43 7.05
CA SER A 10 6.53 -37.41 6.33
C SER A 10 7.31 -36.10 6.42
N GLU A 11 8.12 -35.86 5.39
CA GLU A 11 8.48 -34.51 4.96
C GLU A 11 7.32 -33.99 4.11
N GLU A 12 6.62 -32.94 4.55
CA GLU A 12 6.03 -31.90 3.69
C GLU A 12 5.91 -30.62 4.55
N MET A 13 6.74 -29.59 4.34
CA MET A 13 6.66 -28.53 3.32
C MET A 13 5.88 -27.30 3.82
N GLY A 14 6.65 -26.26 4.18
CA GLY A 14 6.35 -24.84 3.96
C GLY A 14 5.11 -24.22 4.61
N SER A 15 5.33 -23.45 5.67
CA SER A 15 4.65 -22.16 5.82
C SER A 15 5.67 -21.12 6.24
N SER A 16 6.42 -20.61 5.26
CA SER A 16 7.43 -19.57 5.42
C SER A 16 6.79 -18.17 5.40
N TYR A 17 5.71 -17.98 6.16
CA TYR A 17 5.25 -16.64 6.51
C TYR A 17 5.65 -16.38 7.96
N GLU A 18 6.96 -16.36 8.20
CA GLU A 18 7.48 -15.73 9.40
C GLU A 18 7.18 -14.24 9.30
N VAL A 19 6.25 -13.77 10.13
CA VAL A 19 5.99 -12.35 10.34
C VAL A 19 7.26 -11.72 10.90
N ALA A 20 8.03 -11.10 10.02
CA ALA A 20 9.32 -10.51 10.35
C ALA A 20 9.15 -9.42 11.42
N GLY A 21 9.89 -9.59 12.51
CA GLY A 21 9.96 -8.65 13.63
C GLY A 21 10.50 -7.27 13.24
N HIS A 22 10.07 -6.26 14.01
CA HIS A 22 10.55 -4.86 14.04
C HIS A 22 10.97 -4.31 12.66
N ALA A 23 9.99 -3.78 11.94
CA ALA A 23 10.17 -3.22 10.61
C ALA A 23 11.26 -2.14 10.59
N LYS A 24 12.32 -2.42 9.83
CA LYS A 24 13.07 -1.40 9.11
C LYS A 24 12.07 -0.58 8.28
N ASP A 25 12.26 0.73 8.14
CA ASP A 25 11.43 1.56 7.26
C ASP A 25 11.30 0.89 5.87
N VAL A 26 10.07 0.72 5.38
CA VAL A 26 9.79 0.08 4.09
C VAL A 26 9.82 1.14 3.00
N SER A 27 10.65 0.97 1.96
CA SER A 27 10.73 1.91 0.84
C SER A 27 9.72 1.59 -0.27
N LEU A 28 9.42 2.58 -1.13
CA LEU A 28 8.60 2.36 -2.32
C LEU A 28 9.25 1.38 -3.31
N GLU A 29 10.59 1.38 -3.37
CA GLU A 29 11.34 0.44 -4.21
C GLU A 29 11.23 -0.99 -3.68
N GLU A 30 11.29 -1.17 -2.36
CA GLU A 30 11.09 -2.48 -1.73
C GLU A 30 9.68 -3.00 -1.98
N LEU A 31 8.65 -2.16 -1.84
CA LEU A 31 7.27 -2.56 -2.16
C LEU A 31 7.12 -2.92 -3.64
N ARG A 32 7.67 -2.12 -4.55
CA ARG A 32 7.68 -2.41 -5.99
C ARG A 32 8.30 -3.78 -6.27
N ASP A 33 9.48 -4.04 -5.71
CA ASP A 33 10.22 -5.27 -5.98
C ASP A 33 9.46 -6.50 -5.46
N ARG A 34 8.86 -6.40 -4.27
CA ARG A 34 8.00 -7.46 -3.71
C ARG A 34 6.75 -7.70 -4.55
N LEU A 35 6.11 -6.64 -5.08
CA LEU A 35 4.94 -6.75 -5.95
C LEU A 35 5.30 -7.38 -7.30
N ALA A 36 6.43 -7.01 -7.89
CA ALA A 36 6.94 -7.58 -9.13
C ALA A 36 7.22 -9.09 -8.96
N GLU A 37 7.90 -9.48 -7.87
CA GLU A 37 8.12 -10.89 -7.53
C GLU A 37 6.80 -11.65 -7.37
N PHE A 38 5.84 -11.06 -6.63
CA PHE A 38 4.53 -11.66 -6.40
C PHE A 38 3.75 -11.91 -7.69
N ALA A 39 3.79 -10.96 -8.63
CA ALA A 39 3.15 -11.04 -9.93
C ALA A 39 3.85 -12.08 -10.84
N GLN A 40 5.18 -12.08 -10.86
CA GLN A 40 5.99 -12.99 -11.66
C GLN A 40 5.72 -14.46 -11.29
N VAL A 41 5.74 -14.78 -9.99
CA VAL A 41 5.50 -16.16 -9.50
C VAL A 41 4.10 -16.67 -9.88
N ARG A 42 3.14 -15.76 -10.07
CA ARG A 42 1.75 -16.08 -10.45
C ARG A 42 1.48 -15.97 -11.95
N GLY A 43 2.47 -15.52 -12.74
CA GLY A 43 2.30 -15.24 -14.17
C GLY A 43 1.25 -14.15 -14.44
N TRP A 44 1.11 -13.18 -13.53
CA TRP A 44 0.11 -12.12 -13.62
C TRP A 44 0.55 -10.93 -14.46
N ASP A 45 1.84 -10.85 -14.85
CA ASP A 45 2.40 -9.76 -15.66
C ASP A 45 1.60 -9.50 -16.95
N GLN A 46 0.99 -10.55 -17.53
CA GLN A 46 0.14 -10.45 -18.72
C GLN A 46 -1.13 -9.59 -18.53
N TYR A 47 -1.61 -9.44 -17.30
CA TYR A 47 -2.80 -8.65 -16.96
C TYR A 47 -2.45 -7.21 -16.56
N HIS A 48 -1.18 -6.93 -16.26
CA HIS A 48 -0.68 -5.66 -15.73
C HIS A 48 -0.41 -4.60 -16.82
N SER A 49 -1.32 -4.45 -17.77
CA SER A 49 -1.26 -3.29 -18.68
C SER A 49 -1.53 -1.99 -17.91
N PRO A 50 -0.93 -0.84 -18.30
CA PRO A 50 -1.14 0.43 -17.60
C PRO A 50 -2.62 0.81 -17.44
N ARG A 51 -3.45 0.51 -18.45
CA ARG A 51 -4.89 0.77 -18.38
C ARG A 51 -5.58 -0.10 -17.33
N ASN A 52 -5.24 -1.38 -17.24
CA ASN A 52 -5.89 -2.29 -16.31
C ASN A 52 -5.51 -1.92 -14.86
N LEU A 53 -4.24 -1.62 -14.60
CA LEU A 53 -3.78 -1.17 -13.29
C LEU A 53 -4.42 0.15 -12.88
N LEU A 54 -4.59 1.10 -13.82
CA LEU A 54 -5.32 2.33 -13.55
C LEU A 54 -6.79 2.07 -13.19
N LEU A 55 -7.47 1.13 -13.87
CA LEU A 55 -8.86 0.79 -13.56
C LEU A 55 -8.98 0.08 -12.21
N ALA A 56 -8.04 -0.80 -11.86
CA ALA A 56 -7.97 -1.41 -10.54
C ALA A 56 -7.76 -0.35 -9.45
N LEU A 57 -6.79 0.56 -9.63
CA LEU A 57 -6.57 1.70 -8.73
C LEU A 57 -7.85 2.54 -8.52
N VAL A 58 -8.62 2.79 -9.57
CA VAL A 58 -9.89 3.53 -9.45
C VAL A 58 -10.93 2.73 -8.66
N GLY A 59 -10.94 1.40 -8.79
CA GLY A 59 -11.74 0.50 -7.96
C GLY A 59 -11.44 0.68 -6.47
N GLU A 60 -10.17 0.55 -6.08
CA GLU A 60 -9.75 0.69 -4.67
C GLU A 60 -9.99 2.10 -4.12
N VAL A 61 -9.85 3.13 -4.95
CA VAL A 61 -10.26 4.49 -4.55
C VAL A 61 -11.77 4.58 -4.30
N GLY A 62 -12.56 3.80 -5.04
CA GLY A 62 -13.98 3.63 -4.82
C GLY A 62 -14.27 2.95 -3.47
N GLU A 63 -13.65 1.82 -3.20
CA GLU A 63 -13.78 1.07 -1.93
C GLU A 63 -13.35 1.93 -0.72
N LEU A 64 -12.21 2.61 -0.83
CA LEU A 64 -11.78 3.63 0.13
C LEU A 64 -12.84 4.73 0.33
N SER A 65 -13.51 5.17 -0.73
CA SER A 65 -14.56 6.19 -0.63
C SER A 65 -15.81 5.67 0.08
N GLU A 66 -16.16 4.39 -0.09
CA GLU A 66 -17.31 3.76 0.55
C GLU A 66 -17.22 3.77 2.08
N ILE A 67 -16.00 3.70 2.63
CA ILE A 67 -15.75 3.81 4.08
C ILE A 67 -16.24 5.17 4.63
N PHE A 68 -16.10 6.24 3.83
CA PHE A 68 -16.43 7.60 4.25
C PHE A 68 -17.82 8.06 3.79
N GLN A 69 -18.45 7.39 2.82
CA GLN A 69 -19.60 7.92 2.08
C GLN A 69 -20.80 8.36 2.96
N TRP A 70 -21.01 7.70 4.11
CA TRP A 70 -22.10 8.00 5.05
C TRP A 70 -21.61 8.65 6.36
N LYS A 71 -20.32 8.97 6.46
CA LYS A 71 -19.75 9.67 7.62
C LYS A 71 -20.03 11.17 7.46
N GLY A 72 -20.38 11.83 8.57
CA GLY A 72 -20.39 13.29 8.65
C GLY A 72 -18.96 13.85 8.68
N GLU A 73 -18.74 14.96 9.38
CA GLU A 73 -17.37 15.43 9.60
C GLU A 73 -16.55 14.39 10.38
N VAL A 74 -15.43 13.95 9.78
CA VAL A 74 -14.51 12.99 10.39
C VAL A 74 -13.37 13.75 11.08
N ALA A 75 -13.26 13.59 12.40
CA ALA A 75 -12.19 14.21 13.17
C ALA A 75 -10.83 13.57 12.87
N ARG A 76 -9.77 14.40 12.87
CA ARG A 76 -8.39 13.93 12.75
C ARG A 76 -8.06 12.90 13.82
N GLY A 77 -7.39 11.82 13.42
CA GLY A 77 -6.99 10.74 14.33
C GLY A 77 -8.09 9.72 14.63
N LEU A 78 -9.28 9.87 14.02
CA LEU A 78 -10.35 8.87 14.03
C LEU A 78 -10.71 8.38 15.46
N PRO A 79 -10.95 9.28 16.43
CA PRO A 79 -11.15 8.90 17.84
C PRO A 79 -12.40 8.05 18.07
N ASN A 80 -13.41 8.17 17.20
CA ASN A 80 -14.70 7.50 17.33
C ASN A 80 -14.83 6.29 16.40
N TRP A 81 -13.74 5.86 15.77
CA TRP A 81 -13.74 4.71 14.86
C TRP A 81 -13.41 3.43 15.62
N THR A 82 -14.09 2.34 15.29
CA THR A 82 -13.80 1.01 15.83
C THR A 82 -12.45 0.49 15.30
N CYS A 83 -11.96 -0.62 15.88
CA CYS A 83 -10.77 -1.29 15.35
C CYS A 83 -11.00 -1.76 13.92
N ASP A 84 -12.13 -2.45 13.68
CA ASP A 84 -12.49 -2.99 12.37
C ASP A 84 -12.61 -1.89 11.30
N GLU A 85 -13.15 -0.70 11.65
CA GLU A 85 -13.20 0.43 10.72
C GLU A 85 -11.81 0.98 10.37
N LYS A 86 -10.86 0.93 11.31
CA LYS A 86 -9.48 1.37 11.08
C LYS A 86 -8.68 0.35 10.29
N GLU A 87 -8.90 -0.94 10.54
CA GLU A 87 -8.32 -2.04 9.78
C GLU A 87 -8.77 -1.98 8.33
N HIS A 88 -10.08 -1.87 8.09
CA HIS A 88 -10.62 -1.71 6.73
C HIS A 88 -10.07 -0.46 6.04
N LEU A 89 -9.93 0.66 6.76
CA LEU A 89 -9.27 1.85 6.19
C LEU A 89 -7.80 1.61 5.84
N GLU A 90 -7.07 0.85 6.66
CA GLU A 90 -5.67 0.50 6.42
C GLU A 90 -5.52 -0.39 5.19
N GLU A 91 -6.42 -1.36 5.01
CA GLU A 91 -6.49 -2.23 3.82
C GLU A 91 -6.70 -1.40 2.55
N GLU A 92 -7.75 -0.59 2.48
CA GLU A 92 -8.06 0.19 1.28
C GLU A 92 -7.01 1.26 0.94
N LEU A 93 -6.41 1.89 1.96
CA LEU A 93 -5.28 2.80 1.75
C LEU A 93 -4.05 2.06 1.19
N SER A 94 -3.83 0.84 1.65
CA SER A 94 -2.73 -0.01 1.18
C SER A 94 -2.97 -0.45 -0.25
N ASP A 95 -4.17 -0.88 -0.62
CA ASP A 95 -4.48 -1.31 -1.99
C ASP A 95 -4.32 -0.16 -2.99
N VAL A 96 -4.82 1.04 -2.66
CA VAL A 96 -4.55 2.26 -3.45
C VAL A 96 -3.05 2.50 -3.65
N LEU A 97 -2.25 2.38 -2.59
CA LEU A 97 -0.80 2.56 -2.66
C LEU A 97 -0.14 1.50 -3.55
N LEU A 98 -0.48 0.22 -3.36
CA LEU A 98 0.15 -0.90 -4.07
C LEU A 98 -0.17 -0.88 -5.57
N TYR A 99 -1.40 -0.53 -5.96
CA TYR A 99 -1.71 -0.36 -7.39
C TYR A 99 -1.06 0.88 -8.00
N LEU A 100 -0.92 1.97 -7.24
CA LEU A 100 -0.19 3.15 -7.71
C LEU A 100 1.29 2.85 -7.95
N ILE A 101 1.92 2.07 -7.07
CA ILE A 101 3.31 1.61 -7.22
C ILE A 101 3.44 0.73 -8.47
N GLN A 102 2.58 -0.28 -8.65
CA GLN A 102 2.60 -1.14 -9.83
C GLN A 102 2.37 -0.36 -11.12
N LEU A 103 1.42 0.59 -11.12
CA LEU A 103 1.16 1.46 -12.27
C LEU A 103 2.39 2.30 -12.63
N ALA A 104 3.08 2.86 -11.63
CA ALA A 104 4.31 3.61 -11.87
C ALA A 104 5.41 2.73 -12.46
N ASP A 105 5.57 1.51 -11.94
CA ASP A 105 6.58 0.55 -12.39
C ASP A 105 6.39 0.14 -13.86
N VAL A 106 5.17 -0.28 -14.25
CA VAL A 106 4.90 -0.66 -15.65
C VAL A 106 5.01 0.52 -16.62
N CYS A 107 4.92 1.75 -16.11
CA CYS A 107 5.14 2.99 -16.86
C CYS A 107 6.62 3.42 -16.88
N GLY A 108 7.52 2.70 -16.19
CA GLY A 108 8.94 3.02 -16.09
C GLY A 108 9.23 4.30 -15.29
N LEU A 109 8.40 4.59 -14.28
CA LEU A 109 8.51 5.79 -13.45
C LEU A 109 9.06 5.46 -12.06
N ASP A 110 10.09 6.18 -11.64
CA ASP A 110 10.50 6.23 -10.24
C ASP A 110 9.50 7.10 -9.46
N LEU A 111 8.55 6.44 -8.79
CA LEU A 111 7.48 7.10 -8.04
C LEU A 111 8.03 7.93 -6.87
N GLY A 112 9.06 7.45 -6.18
CA GLY A 112 9.68 8.16 -5.05
C GLY A 112 10.32 9.47 -5.51
N GLN A 113 11.14 9.41 -6.57
CA GLN A 113 11.76 10.60 -7.15
C GLN A 113 10.72 11.57 -7.75
N ALA A 114 9.66 11.03 -8.37
CA ALA A 114 8.55 11.83 -8.88
C ALA A 114 7.81 12.58 -7.75
N ALA A 115 7.54 11.92 -6.62
CA ALA A 115 6.90 12.51 -5.45
C ALA A 115 7.77 13.63 -4.83
N LEU A 116 9.06 13.38 -4.62
CA LEU A 116 10.02 14.38 -4.12
C LEU A 116 10.06 15.62 -5.03
N SER A 117 10.15 15.40 -6.34
CA SER A 117 10.12 16.47 -7.34
C SER A 117 8.81 17.27 -7.30
N LYS A 118 7.68 16.60 -7.05
CA LYS A 118 6.36 17.24 -6.96
C LYS A 118 6.23 18.12 -5.71
N ILE A 119 6.78 17.71 -4.57
CA ILE A 119 6.80 18.50 -3.34
C ILE A 119 7.53 19.83 -3.56
N VAL A 120 8.71 19.80 -4.19
CA VAL A 120 9.47 21.02 -4.53
C VAL A 120 8.67 21.94 -5.47
N LYS A 121 7.98 21.38 -6.47
CA LYS A 121 7.10 22.14 -7.37
C LYS A 121 5.91 22.75 -6.62
N ASN A 122 5.31 22.02 -5.68
CA ASN A 122 4.18 22.50 -4.87
C ASN A 122 4.61 23.65 -3.96
N ALA A 123 5.76 23.56 -3.31
CA ALA A 123 6.29 24.64 -2.45
C ALA A 123 6.49 25.95 -3.23
N ARG A 124 6.91 25.87 -4.50
CA ARG A 124 7.02 27.04 -5.39
C ARG A 124 5.66 27.59 -5.81
N LYS A 125 4.67 26.71 -6.03
CA LYS A 125 3.30 27.09 -6.42
C LYS A 125 2.52 27.73 -5.26
N TYR A 126 2.79 27.31 -4.02
CA TYR A 126 2.13 27.77 -2.80
C TYR A 126 3.18 28.24 -1.78
N PRO A 127 3.77 29.43 -1.97
CA PRO A 127 4.77 29.94 -1.04
C PRO A 127 4.14 30.26 0.32
N VAL A 128 4.92 30.09 1.39
CA VAL A 128 4.52 30.52 2.73
C VAL A 128 4.39 32.05 2.70
N THR A 129 3.16 32.55 2.80
CA THR A 129 2.93 33.96 3.09
C THR A 129 3.01 34.12 4.59
N ASN A 130 3.99 34.90 5.07
CA ASN A 130 4.00 35.34 6.46
C ASN A 130 2.81 36.26 6.69
N GLN A 131 1.67 35.70 7.07
CA GLN A 131 0.61 36.48 7.71
C GLN A 131 1.05 36.70 9.16
N THR A 132 1.76 37.80 9.41
CA THR A 132 1.80 38.37 10.76
C THR A 132 0.35 38.61 11.19
N PRO A 133 -0.10 38.10 12.35
CA PRO A 133 -1.41 38.42 12.86
C PRO A 133 -1.44 39.93 13.04
N ASN A 134 -2.29 40.63 12.27
CA ASN A 134 -2.49 42.06 12.41
C ASN A 134 -2.83 42.34 13.87
N SER A 135 -1.90 42.98 14.59
CA SER A 135 -2.17 43.67 15.83
C SER A 135 -3.24 44.71 15.53
N THR A 136 -4.48 44.40 15.87
CA THR A 136 -5.57 45.36 15.87
C THR A 136 -5.55 46.06 17.22
N ASN A 137 -5.26 47.37 17.18
CA ASN A 137 -5.47 48.33 18.25
C ASN A 137 -6.94 48.38 18.68
#